data_AF-A0A1L9RV79-F1
#
_entry.id   AF-A0A1L9RV79-F1
#
_cell.length_a   1.000
_cell.length_b   1.000
_cell.length_c   1.000
_cell.angle_alpha   90.00
_cell.angle_beta   90.00
_cell.angle_gamma   90.00
#
_symmetry.space_group_name_H-M   'P 1'
#
loop_
_entity.id
_entity.type
_entity.pdbx_description
1 polymer ?
#
loop_
_entity_poly.entity_id
_entity_poly.type
_entity_poly.pdbx_seq_one_letter_code
_entity_poly.pdbx_strand_id
1 'polypeptide(L)'
;MFWVKEKDTPIEFLPSDFVHESYNVFRKRALEKRNLTAAQGDRDMDVLYQFWSHFLVQNFNAQMYNDFRSLALDDISARYASYGFNRFIHFYGASLSSNKVLPDEVVRDLVDFGREESTSPSGRIVFQTLRSAWQSRSFNPRTRKKIDCVLDASLRAELEK
;
A
#
# COMPACT_ATOMS: atom_id res chain seq x y z
N MET A 1 19.06 -6.29 0.11
CA MET A 1 17.92 -6.11 1.03
C MET A 1 16.98 -7.29 0.85
N PHE A 2 16.77 -8.08 1.90
CA PHE A 2 16.02 -9.33 1.84
C PHE A 2 14.91 -9.32 2.89
N TRP A 3 13.74 -9.80 2.50
CA TRP A 3 12.59 -9.94 3.41
C TRP A 3 12.54 -11.37 3.89
N VAL A 4 12.53 -11.54 5.21
CA VAL A 4 12.59 -12.84 5.87
C VAL A 4 11.34 -13.06 6.70
N LYS A 5 10.80 -14.28 6.59
CA LYS A 5 9.54 -14.79 7.15
C LYS A 5 9.28 -14.53 8.64
N GLU A 6 10.27 -14.10 9.41
CA GLU A 6 10.20 -13.93 10.87
C GLU A 6 10.60 -12.54 11.38
N LYS A 7 10.77 -11.54 10.48
CA LYS A 7 11.21 -10.20 10.87
C LYS A 7 10.35 -9.09 10.25
N ASP A 8 10.02 -8.11 11.10
CA ASP A 8 9.27 -6.90 10.69
C ASP A 8 10.11 -5.91 9.86
N THR A 9 11.44 -6.07 9.86
CA THR A 9 12.37 -5.23 9.12
C THR A 9 13.20 -6.06 8.12
N PRO A 10 13.52 -5.51 6.94
CA PRO A 10 14.31 -6.22 5.96
C PRO A 10 15.75 -6.34 6.44
N ILE A 11 16.35 -7.51 6.21
CA ILE A 11 17.74 -7.75 6.57
C ILE A 11 18.66 -7.37 5.42
N GLU A 12 19.81 -6.78 5.76
CA GLU A 12 20.84 -6.44 4.79
C GLU A 12 21.64 -7.67 4.36
N PHE A 13 21.80 -8.66 5.25
CA PHE A 13 22.54 -9.89 5.02
C PHE A 13 21.65 -11.11 5.29
N LEU A 14 21.56 -12.02 4.31
CA LEU A 14 20.92 -13.32 4.49
C LEU A 14 21.85 -14.25 5.30
N PRO A 15 21.39 -14.86 6.40
CA PRO A 15 22.08 -15.99 7.01
C PRO A 15 22.28 -17.10 5.96
N SER A 16 23.36 -17.87 6.08
CA SER A 16 23.77 -18.91 5.11
C SER A 16 22.70 -19.95 4.80
N ASP A 17 21.73 -20.08 5.69
CA ASP A 17 20.69 -21.11 5.67
C ASP A 17 19.45 -20.67 4.89
N PHE A 18 19.46 -19.44 4.34
CA PHE A 18 18.36 -18.90 3.55
C PHE A 18 18.56 -19.12 2.06
N VAL A 19 17.56 -19.76 1.44
CA VAL A 19 17.49 -19.93 -0.02
C VAL A 19 17.03 -18.61 -0.66
N HIS A 20 17.84 -18.09 -1.58
CA HIS A 20 17.43 -16.98 -2.43
C HIS A 20 16.37 -17.44 -3.42
N GLU A 21 15.15 -16.94 -3.30
CA GLU A 21 14.05 -17.21 -4.23
C GLU A 21 13.72 -15.93 -5.01
N SER A 22 13.51 -16.07 -6.33
CA SER A 22 13.11 -14.93 -7.15
C SER A 22 11.69 -14.46 -6.80
N TYR A 23 11.46 -13.14 -6.89
CA TYR A 23 10.14 -12.53 -6.67
C TYR A 23 9.03 -13.22 -7.47
N ASN A 24 9.27 -13.56 -8.73
CA ASN A 24 8.26 -14.18 -9.59
C ASN A 24 7.85 -15.58 -9.10
N VAL A 25 8.82 -16.38 -8.65
CA VAL A 25 8.56 -17.72 -8.10
C VAL A 25 7.80 -17.60 -6.78
N PHE A 26 8.25 -16.72 -5.88
CA PHE A 26 7.60 -16.48 -4.59
C PHE A 26 6.15 -15.97 -4.77
N ARG A 27 5.95 -14.93 -5.61
CA ARG A 27 4.63 -14.35 -5.92
C ARG A 27 3.70 -15.41 -6.47
N LYS A 28 4.15 -16.23 -7.44
CA LYS A 28 3.32 -17.28 -8.03
C LYS A 28 2.85 -18.27 -6.96
N ARG A 29 3.77 -18.78 -6.12
CA ARG A 29 3.44 -19.70 -5.03
C ARG A 29 2.46 -19.09 -4.03
N ALA A 30 2.69 -17.85 -3.61
CA ALA A 30 1.82 -17.15 -2.66
C ALA A 30 0.39 -17.00 -3.21
N LEU A 31 0.24 -16.63 -4.49
CA LEU A 31 -1.07 -16.48 -5.12
C LEU A 31 -1.79 -17.82 -5.34
N GLU A 32 -1.07 -18.87 -5.74
CA GLU A 32 -1.64 -20.22 -5.85
C GLU A 32 -2.21 -20.69 -4.51
N LYS A 33 -1.43 -20.52 -3.43
CA LYS A 33 -1.85 -20.89 -2.08
C LYS A 33 -2.99 -20.03 -1.55
N ARG A 34 -2.98 -18.72 -1.83
CA ARG A 34 -4.10 -17.83 -1.55
C ARG A 34 -5.37 -18.36 -2.21
N ASN A 35 -5.33 -18.72 -3.49
CA ASN A 35 -6.52 -19.19 -4.21
C ASN A 35 -7.05 -20.53 -3.68
N LEU A 36 -6.17 -21.40 -3.20
CA LEU A 36 -6.55 -22.70 -2.64
C LEU A 36 -7.11 -22.61 -1.21
N THR A 37 -6.69 -21.63 -0.43
CA THR A 37 -7.06 -21.51 0.98
C THR A 37 -8.01 -20.32 1.20
N ALA A 38 -9.20 -20.59 1.75
CA ALA A 38 -10.13 -19.52 2.17
C ALA A 38 -9.75 -18.88 3.53
N ALA A 39 -8.69 -19.37 4.16
CA ALA A 39 -8.34 -19.04 5.53
C ALA A 39 -7.58 -17.72 5.64
N GLN A 40 -7.87 -16.98 6.72
CA GLN A 40 -7.04 -15.89 7.18
C GLN A 40 -5.66 -16.41 7.63
N GLY A 41 -4.60 -15.66 7.35
CA GLY A 41 -3.25 -15.97 7.84
C GLY A 41 -2.37 -16.74 6.87
N ASP A 42 -2.56 -16.59 5.55
CA ASP A 42 -1.54 -17.04 4.60
C ASP A 42 -0.27 -16.21 4.77
N ARG A 43 0.71 -16.78 5.49
CA ARG A 43 1.99 -16.14 5.76
C ARG A 43 2.73 -15.72 4.49
N ASP A 44 2.53 -16.44 3.38
CA ASP A 44 3.21 -16.09 2.12
C ASP A 44 2.62 -14.79 1.54
N MET A 45 1.31 -14.60 1.67
CA MET A 45 0.66 -13.34 1.30
C MET A 45 1.04 -12.18 2.22
N ASP A 46 1.16 -12.40 3.54
CA ASP A 46 1.62 -11.34 4.46
C ASP A 46 3.03 -10.86 4.11
N VAL A 47 3.96 -11.78 3.84
CA VAL A 47 5.31 -11.44 3.37
C VAL A 47 5.27 -10.72 2.03
N LEU A 48 4.39 -11.13 1.10
CA LEU A 48 4.23 -10.46 -0.20
C LEU A 48 3.72 -9.02 -0.05
N TYR A 49 2.71 -8.80 0.79
CA TYR A 49 2.19 -7.47 1.09
C TYR A 49 3.20 -6.58 1.80
N GLN A 50 3.95 -7.14 2.76
CA GLN A 50 5.04 -6.43 3.41
C GLN A 50 6.08 -6.01 2.37
N PHE A 51 6.57 -6.94 1.53
CA PHE A 51 7.50 -6.64 0.45
C PHE A 51 7.00 -5.50 -0.43
N TRP A 52 5.76 -5.56 -0.94
CA TRP A 52 5.17 -4.51 -1.76
C TRP A 52 5.11 -3.16 -1.03
N SER A 53 4.67 -3.17 0.23
CA SER A 53 4.50 -1.94 1.00
C SER A 53 5.81 -1.16 1.21
N HIS A 54 6.96 -1.84 1.24
CA HIS A 54 8.26 -1.21 1.37
C HIS A 54 8.94 -0.97 0.02
N PHE A 55 8.89 -1.95 -0.88
CA PHE A 55 9.55 -1.89 -2.19
C PHE A 55 8.99 -0.76 -3.04
N LEU A 56 7.66 -0.61 -3.11
CA LEU A 56 6.99 0.37 -3.96
C LEU A 56 7.25 1.83 -3.55
N VAL A 57 7.55 2.10 -2.27
CA VAL A 57 7.92 3.45 -1.79
C VAL A 57 9.20 3.93 -2.47
N GLN A 58 10.13 3.00 -2.72
CA GLN A 58 11.44 3.33 -3.28
C GLN A 58 11.53 3.04 -4.78
N ASN A 59 10.91 1.96 -5.24
CA ASN A 59 11.02 1.39 -6.58
C ASN A 59 9.62 1.18 -7.16
N PHE A 60 8.92 2.28 -7.44
CA PHE A 60 7.54 2.19 -7.91
C PHE A 60 7.44 1.40 -9.22
N ASN A 61 6.50 0.47 -9.24
CA ASN A 61 6.16 -0.33 -10.41
C ASN A 61 4.62 -0.41 -10.49
N ALA A 62 4.05 0.13 -11.57
CA ALA A 62 2.60 0.25 -11.73
C ALA A 62 1.88 -1.12 -11.67
N GLN A 63 2.42 -2.14 -12.35
CA GLN A 63 1.82 -3.48 -12.32
C GLN A 63 1.79 -4.05 -10.90
N MET A 64 2.90 -3.95 -10.18
CA MET A 64 3.01 -4.44 -8.80
C MET A 64 2.10 -3.66 -7.84
N TYR A 65 1.97 -2.36 -8.04
CA TYR A 65 1.03 -1.52 -7.28
C TYR A 65 -0.42 -1.94 -7.53
N ASN A 66 -0.81 -2.16 -8.79
CA ASN A 66 -2.16 -2.59 -9.14
C ASN A 66 -2.49 -3.97 -8.58
N ASP A 67 -1.55 -4.92 -8.65
CA ASP A 67 -1.69 -6.21 -8.00
C ASP A 67 -1.89 -6.04 -6.49
N PHE A 68 -1.03 -5.24 -5.84
CA PHE A 68 -1.11 -5.00 -4.39
C PHE A 68 -2.46 -4.41 -3.98
N ARG A 69 -2.89 -3.33 -4.64
CA ARG A 69 -4.17 -2.67 -4.37
C ARG A 69 -5.34 -3.64 -4.57
N SER A 70 -5.39 -4.31 -5.73
CA SER A 70 -6.50 -5.21 -6.05
C SER A 70 -6.61 -6.36 -5.05
N LEU A 71 -5.48 -6.99 -4.70
CA LEU A 71 -5.48 -8.13 -3.78
C LEU A 71 -5.81 -7.70 -2.35
N ALA A 72 -5.31 -6.55 -1.90
CA ALA A 72 -5.60 -6.04 -0.56
C ALA A 72 -7.09 -5.68 -0.38
N LEU A 73 -7.73 -5.10 -1.41
CA LEU A 73 -9.16 -4.80 -1.41
C LEU A 73 -10.03 -6.05 -1.53
N ASP A 74 -9.62 -7.02 -2.35
CA ASP A 74 -10.31 -8.31 -2.47
C ASP A 74 -10.23 -9.09 -1.15
N ASP A 75 -9.07 -9.09 -0.48
CA ASP A 75 -8.89 -9.76 0.81
C ASP A 75 -9.80 -9.16 1.90
N ILE A 76 -9.91 -7.84 1.99
CA ILE A 76 -10.77 -7.22 3.01
C ILE A 76 -12.27 -7.40 2.69
N SER A 77 -12.66 -7.36 1.41
CA SER A 77 -14.07 -7.41 1.01
C SER A 77 -14.64 -8.83 0.88
N ALA A 78 -13.89 -9.75 0.25
CA ALA A 78 -14.35 -11.12 -0.01
C ALA A 78 -13.87 -12.14 1.02
N ARG A 79 -12.75 -11.87 1.71
CA ARG A 79 -12.11 -12.80 2.67
C ARG A 79 -12.09 -12.28 4.11
N TYR A 80 -12.65 -11.10 4.34
CA TYR A 80 -12.69 -10.41 5.64
C TYR A 80 -11.31 -10.23 6.29
N ALA A 81 -10.24 -10.24 5.50
CA ALA A 81 -8.87 -10.28 5.99
C ALA A 81 -8.18 -8.92 5.77
N SER A 82 -7.85 -8.24 6.88
CA SER A 82 -7.39 -6.84 6.85
C SER A 82 -5.88 -6.66 6.72
N TYR A 83 -5.08 -7.74 6.82
CA TYR A 83 -3.61 -7.65 6.84
C TYR A 83 -3.04 -6.98 5.58
N GLY A 84 -3.50 -7.37 4.38
CA GLY A 84 -3.08 -6.74 3.12
C GLY A 84 -3.47 -5.27 3.05
N PHE A 85 -4.70 -4.93 3.48
CA PHE A 85 -5.16 -3.54 3.52
C PHE A 85 -4.34 -2.70 4.52
N ASN A 86 -4.00 -3.23 5.69
CA ASN A 86 -3.15 -2.52 6.66
C ASN A 86 -1.76 -2.22 6.08
N ARG A 87 -1.16 -3.17 5.34
CA ARG A 87 0.10 -2.94 4.61
C ARG A 87 -0.06 -1.89 3.52
N PHE A 88 -1.23 -1.84 2.86
CA PHE A 88 -1.54 -0.85 1.84
C PHE A 88 -1.65 0.57 2.43
N ILE A 89 -2.30 0.71 3.59
CA ILE A 89 -2.33 1.99 4.33
C ILE A 89 -0.93 2.41 4.78
N HIS A 90 -0.11 1.47 5.26
CA HIS A 90 1.29 1.75 5.60
C HIS A 90 2.07 2.25 4.38
N PHE A 91 1.88 1.63 3.20
CA PHE A 91 2.47 2.10 1.95
C PHE A 91 2.06 3.54 1.61
N TYR A 92 0.78 3.89 1.72
CA TYR A 92 0.32 5.26 1.47
C TYR A 92 0.94 6.25 2.45
N GLY A 93 0.92 5.96 3.76
CA GLY A 93 1.53 6.82 4.77
C GLY A 93 3.03 7.04 4.53
N ALA A 94 3.77 5.97 4.22
CA ALA A 94 5.19 6.03 3.91
C ALA A 94 5.48 6.80 2.61
N SER A 95 4.65 6.61 1.59
CA SER A 95 4.82 7.28 0.29
C SER A 95 4.49 8.77 0.37
N LEU A 96 3.47 9.15 1.12
CA LEU A 96 3.08 10.54 1.37
C LEU A 96 4.10 11.28 2.26
N SER A 97 4.73 10.56 3.18
CA SER A 97 5.81 11.10 4.04
C SER A 97 7.17 11.14 3.35
N SER A 98 7.30 10.51 2.19
CA SER A 98 8.55 10.49 1.42
C SER A 98 8.78 11.80 0.69
N ASN A 99 10.05 12.18 0.49
CA ASN A 99 10.41 13.32 -0.36
C ASN A 99 10.31 13.00 -1.87
N LYS A 100 9.87 11.78 -2.24
CA LYS A 100 9.65 11.41 -3.64
C LYS A 100 8.31 11.96 -4.15
N VAL A 101 8.28 12.27 -5.44
CA VAL A 101 7.03 12.67 -6.10
C VAL A 101 6.17 11.42 -6.30
N LEU A 102 4.91 11.47 -5.89
CA LEU A 102 4.01 10.33 -6.08
C LEU A 102 3.71 10.11 -7.58
N PRO A 103 3.61 8.84 -8.00
CA PRO A 103 3.09 8.47 -9.32
C PRO A 103 1.64 8.94 -9.49
N ASP A 104 1.26 9.30 -10.72
CA ASP A 104 -0.07 9.84 -11.01
C ASP A 104 -1.20 8.82 -10.79
N GLU A 105 -0.89 7.54 -10.92
CA GLU A 105 -1.81 6.43 -10.59
C GLU A 105 -2.15 6.41 -9.09
N VAL A 106 -1.13 6.50 -8.23
CA VAL A 106 -1.31 6.55 -6.77
C VAL A 106 -2.07 7.81 -6.36
N VAL A 107 -1.78 8.95 -6.98
CA VAL A 107 -2.49 10.22 -6.70
C VAL A 107 -3.98 10.12 -7.02
N ARG A 108 -4.33 9.56 -8.19
CA ARG A 108 -5.72 9.38 -8.60
C ARG A 108 -6.46 8.45 -7.64
N ASP A 109 -5.87 7.30 -7.34
CA ASP A 109 -6.49 6.33 -6.43
C ASP A 109 -6.68 6.90 -5.02
N LEU A 110 -5.72 7.67 -4.49
CA LEU A 110 -5.86 8.34 -3.19
C LEU A 110 -7.05 9.31 -3.16
N VAL A 111 -7.23 10.08 -4.22
CA VAL A 111 -8.37 11.01 -4.33
C VAL A 111 -9.67 10.26 -4.48
N ASP A 112 -9.71 9.20 -5.29
CA ASP A 112 -10.90 8.38 -5.49
C ASP A 112 -11.35 7.71 -4.18
N PHE A 113 -10.42 7.15 -3.39
CA PHE A 113 -10.72 6.65 -2.05
C PHE A 113 -11.20 7.74 -1.09
N GLY A 114 -10.68 8.96 -1.22
CA GLY A 114 -11.13 10.12 -0.45
C GLY A 114 -12.60 10.47 -0.71
N ARG A 115 -13.06 10.33 -1.97
CA ARG A 115 -14.47 10.54 -2.32
C ARG A 115 -15.40 9.49 -1.70
N GLU A 116 -14.88 8.29 -1.44
CA GLU A 116 -15.61 7.19 -0.81
C GLU A 116 -15.60 7.23 0.73
N GLU A 117 -15.02 8.27 1.37
CA GLU A 117 -14.88 8.37 2.84
C GLU A 117 -16.21 8.12 3.59
N SER A 118 -17.30 8.68 3.07
CA SER A 118 -18.61 8.57 3.71
C SER A 118 -19.29 7.22 3.48
N THR A 119 -18.85 6.47 2.47
CA THR A 119 -19.51 5.24 2.00
C THR A 119 -18.78 3.98 2.46
N SER A 120 -17.46 4.03 2.61
CA SER A 120 -16.63 2.85 2.88
C SER A 120 -15.71 3.06 4.08
N PRO A 121 -15.65 2.13 5.05
CA PRO A 121 -14.65 2.16 6.13
C PRO A 121 -13.21 2.23 5.61
N SER A 122 -12.92 1.54 4.50
CA SER A 122 -11.61 1.59 3.84
C SER A 122 -11.33 2.99 3.27
N GLY A 123 -12.32 3.62 2.63
CA GLY A 123 -12.22 4.99 2.13
C GLY A 123 -11.90 5.97 3.25
N ARG A 124 -12.57 5.85 4.41
CA ARG A 124 -12.31 6.68 5.59
C ARG A 124 -10.87 6.57 6.10
N ILE A 125 -10.32 5.36 6.17
CA ILE A 125 -8.94 5.15 6.64
C ILE A 125 -7.93 5.78 5.66
N VAL A 126 -8.16 5.62 4.35
CA VAL A 126 -7.31 6.24 3.32
C VAL A 126 -7.42 7.77 3.41
N PHE A 127 -8.63 8.31 3.53
CA PHE A 127 -8.85 9.74 3.68
C PHE A 127 -8.14 10.31 4.91
N GLN A 128 -8.27 9.66 6.07
CA GLN A 128 -7.59 10.10 7.30
C GLN A 128 -6.07 10.09 7.13
N THR A 129 -5.53 9.07 6.45
CA THR A 129 -4.10 8.98 6.14
C THR A 129 -3.66 10.13 5.24
N LEU A 130 -4.44 10.42 4.19
CA LEU A 130 -4.19 11.54 3.28
C LEU A 130 -4.26 12.89 4.01
N ARG A 131 -5.28 13.12 4.83
CA ARG A 131 -5.47 14.35 5.60
C ARG A 131 -4.31 14.60 6.57
N SER A 132 -3.91 13.59 7.33
CA SER A 132 -2.77 13.69 8.25
C SER A 132 -1.47 14.05 7.51
N ALA A 133 -1.24 13.46 6.33
CA ALA A 133 -0.08 13.82 5.52
C ALA A 133 -0.21 15.22 4.89
N TRP A 134 -1.41 15.59 4.41
CA TRP A 134 -1.70 16.88 3.79
C TRP A 134 -1.36 18.06 4.69
N GLN A 135 -1.72 17.94 5.97
CA GLN A 135 -1.48 18.93 7.01
C GLN A 135 -0.01 18.96 7.47
N SER A 136 0.78 17.95 7.12
CA SER A 136 2.20 17.92 7.45
C SER A 136 2.97 18.99 6.68
N ARG A 137 3.90 19.65 7.38
CA ARG A 137 4.85 20.59 6.79
C ARG A 137 5.90 19.89 5.91
N SER A 138 6.11 18.59 6.10
CA SER A 138 7.05 17.78 5.32
C SER A 138 6.46 17.22 4.03
N PHE A 139 5.21 17.54 3.72
CA PHE A 139 4.54 17.02 2.53
C PHE A 139 5.22 17.50 1.26
N ASN A 140 5.50 16.59 0.32
CA ASN A 140 6.20 16.94 -0.91
C ASN A 140 5.38 17.96 -1.73
N PRO A 141 5.95 19.14 -2.07
CA PRO A 141 5.19 20.22 -2.71
C PRO A 141 4.77 19.89 -4.15
N ARG A 142 5.51 19.03 -4.86
CA ARG A 142 5.12 18.59 -6.21
C ARG A 142 3.96 17.62 -6.15
N THR A 143 4.00 16.69 -5.20
CA THR A 143 2.87 15.80 -4.90
C THR A 143 1.64 16.59 -4.46
N ARG A 144 1.80 17.62 -3.62
CA ARG A 144 0.71 18.53 -3.22
C ARG A 144 0.01 19.13 -4.43
N LYS A 145 0.79 19.73 -5.32
CA LYS A 145 0.27 20.32 -6.55
C LYS A 145 -0.48 19.30 -7.43
N LYS A 146 0.02 18.07 -7.54
CA LYS A 146 -0.67 17.00 -8.30
C LYS A 146 -2.03 16.66 -7.69
N ILE A 147 -2.09 16.49 -6.37
CA ILE A 147 -3.33 16.21 -5.65
C ILE A 147 -4.29 17.40 -5.79
N ASP A 148 -3.81 18.64 -5.56
CA ASP A 148 -4.59 19.88 -5.75
C ASP A 148 -5.24 19.97 -7.15
N CYS A 149 -4.56 19.49 -8.20
CA CYS A 149 -5.11 19.50 -9.55
C CYS A 149 -6.27 18.50 -9.77
N VAL A 150 -6.40 17.48 -8.93
CA VAL A 150 -7.41 16.41 -9.06
C VAL A 150 -8.50 16.52 -7.99
N LEU A 151 -8.23 17.25 -6.90
CA LEU A 151 -9.20 17.51 -5.83
C LEU A 151 -10.34 18.40 -6.31
N ASP A 152 -11.57 18.02 -5.94
CA ASP A 152 -12.71 18.93 -6.00
C ASP A 152 -12.74 19.87 -4.77
N ALA A 153 -13.53 20.94 -4.87
CA ALA A 153 -13.60 21.97 -3.84
C ALA A 153 -14.13 21.43 -2.49
N SER A 154 -14.97 20.40 -2.53
CA SER A 154 -15.54 19.79 -1.32
C SER A 154 -14.48 18.99 -0.57
N LEU A 155 -13.81 18.07 -1.26
CA LEU A 155 -12.79 17.21 -0.67
C LEU A 155 -11.59 18.01 -0.19
N ARG A 156 -11.23 19.07 -0.91
CA ARG A 156 -10.20 20.03 -0.46
C ARG A 156 -10.55 20.66 0.87
N ALA A 157 -11.78 21.14 1.03
CA ALA A 157 -12.23 21.74 2.29
C ALA A 157 -12.16 20.73 3.44
N GLU A 158 -12.52 19.46 3.21
CA GLU A 158 -12.42 18.41 4.24
C GLU A 158 -10.97 18.09 4.65
N LEU A 159 -10.00 18.18 3.72
CA LEU A 159 -8.58 17.98 4.02
C LEU A 159 -7.96 19.13 4.84
N GLU A 160 -8.50 20.34 4.69
CA GLU A 160 -8.03 21.55 5.39
C GLU A 160 -8.67 21.74 6.78
N LYS A 161 -9.78 21.06 7.08
CA LYS A 161 -10.37 21.01 8.43
C LYS A 161 -9.42 20.36 9.44
#